data_AF-A0A932T983-F1
#
_entry.id   AF-A0A932T983-F1
#
_cell.length_a   1.000
_cell.length_b   1.000
_cell.length_c   1.000
_cell.angle_alpha   90.00
_cell.angle_beta   90.00
_cell.angle_gamma   90.00
#
_symmetry.space_group_name_H-M   'P 1'
#
loop_
_entity.id
_entity.type
_entity.pdbx_description
1 polymer ?
#
loop_
_entity_poly.entity_id
_entity_poly.type
_entity_poly.pdbx_seq_one_letter_code
_entity_poly.pdbx_strand_id
1 'polypeptide(L)'
;MTDKYQKFIPGSLFGGMLLVAGCCIGAGMLALPILIGLTGFFPSLLILFAAWGFMTYTGCLLIEIHGWFSTPVNLLSMVKEGLGKTSYGVAWVTYLLLFYSLLVAYVAGGGAIFSAIGEALFHIHVPEQVASLVFTLFLGWVIYLGTQAVDWVNRFLMIGLVFAYVSL
;
A
#
# COMPACT_ATOMS: atom_id res chain seq x y z
N MET A 1 32.42 -16.28 8.18
CA MET A 1 31.23 -15.51 8.62
C MET A 1 30.38 -15.20 7.38
N THR A 2 29.96 -16.23 6.63
CA THR A 2 29.47 -16.05 5.25
C THR A 2 28.65 -17.26 4.75
N ASP A 3 27.75 -17.83 5.57
CA ASP A 3 26.98 -19.01 5.10
C ASP A 3 25.61 -19.22 5.79
N LYS A 4 24.95 -18.15 6.25
CA LYS A 4 23.63 -18.26 6.92
C LYS A 4 22.47 -17.54 6.21
N TYR A 5 22.67 -17.04 4.99
CA TYR A 5 21.66 -16.26 4.25
C TYR A 5 20.99 -17.04 3.11
N GLN A 6 20.68 -18.33 3.31
CA GLN A 6 20.04 -19.12 2.25
C GLN A 6 18.95 -20.06 2.76
N LYS A 7 17.99 -19.49 3.49
CA LYS A 7 16.60 -19.94 3.44
C LYS A 7 15.71 -18.75 3.15
N PHE A 8 15.93 -18.12 1.99
CA PHE A 8 14.88 -17.34 1.36
C PHE A 8 13.74 -18.32 1.10
N ILE A 9 12.63 -18.14 1.82
CA ILE A 9 11.35 -18.73 1.44
C ILE A 9 11.14 -18.34 -0.02
N PRO A 10 10.93 -19.28 -0.96
CA PRO A 10 10.73 -18.96 -2.36
C PRO A 10 9.33 -18.37 -2.57
N GLY A 11 9.11 -17.17 -2.04
CA GLY A 11 8.17 -16.21 -2.59
C GLY A 11 8.91 -15.48 -3.70
N SER A 12 8.33 -15.42 -4.89
CA SER A 12 8.94 -14.72 -6.02
C SER A 12 9.25 -13.27 -5.59
N LEU A 13 10.52 -12.88 -5.60
CA LEU A 13 10.97 -11.49 -5.32
C LEU A 13 10.10 -10.47 -6.07
N PHE A 14 9.68 -10.85 -7.27
CA PHE A 14 8.76 -10.10 -8.10
C PHE A 14 7.40 -9.84 -7.42
N GLY A 15 6.78 -10.84 -6.80
CA GLY A 15 5.53 -10.67 -6.05
C GLY A 15 5.68 -9.67 -4.89
N GLY A 16 6.78 -9.78 -4.14
CA GLY A 16 7.10 -8.82 -3.08
C GLY A 16 7.27 -7.39 -3.61
N MET A 17 8.00 -7.21 -4.72
CA MET A 17 8.16 -5.91 -5.38
C MET A 17 6.82 -5.34 -5.87
N LEU A 18 5.96 -6.16 -6.48
CA LEU A 18 4.65 -5.71 -6.96
C LEU A 18 3.71 -5.34 -5.81
N LEU A 19 3.81 -6.03 -4.67
CA LEU A 19 3.02 -5.72 -3.48
C LEU A 19 3.42 -4.37 -2.89
N VAL A 20 4.74 -4.13 -2.74
CA VAL A 20 5.25 -2.83 -2.28
C VAL A 20 4.89 -1.72 -3.28
N ALA A 21 5.07 -1.95 -4.58
CA ALA A 21 4.73 -0.99 -5.61
C ALA A 21 3.23 -0.64 -5.62
N GLY A 22 2.36 -1.63 -5.43
CA GLY A 22 0.90 -1.42 -5.32
C GLY A 22 0.52 -0.54 -4.13
N CYS A 23 1.17 -0.74 -2.97
CA CYS A 23 0.98 0.13 -1.81
C CYS A 23 1.45 1.57 -2.05
N CYS A 24 2.53 1.77 -2.83
CA CYS A 24 3.04 3.10 -3.18
C CYS A 24 2.13 3.85 -4.16
N ILE A 25 1.55 3.14 -5.13
CA ILE A 25 0.63 3.75 -6.12
C ILE A 25 -0.66 4.20 -5.41
N GLY A 26 -1.34 3.30 -4.70
CA GLY A 26 -2.45 3.58 -3.77
C GLY A 26 -3.54 4.58 -4.20
N ALA A 27 -4.49 4.84 -3.30
CA ALA A 27 -5.56 5.82 -3.54
C ALA A 27 -5.04 7.28 -3.60
N GLY A 28 -3.91 7.56 -2.94
CA GLY A 28 -3.31 8.89 -2.88
C GLY A 28 -2.86 9.42 -4.24
N MET A 29 -2.48 8.54 -5.18
CA MET A 29 -2.03 8.97 -6.50
C MET A 29 -3.12 9.66 -7.32
N LEU A 30 -4.40 9.34 -7.12
CA LEU A 30 -5.49 10.02 -7.83
C LEU A 30 -5.71 11.46 -7.34
N ALA A 31 -5.42 11.72 -6.06
CA ALA A 31 -5.59 13.04 -5.45
C ALA A 31 -4.38 13.97 -5.69
N LEU A 32 -3.18 13.39 -5.81
CA LEU A 32 -1.94 14.16 -5.93
C LEU A 32 -1.91 15.15 -7.12
N PRO A 33 -2.30 14.78 -8.36
CA PRO A 33 -2.29 15.69 -9.51
C PRO A 33 -3.13 16.95 -9.30
N ILE A 34 -4.28 16.81 -8.63
CA ILE A 34 -5.21 17.91 -8.37
C ILE A 34 -4.58 18.89 -7.36
N LEU A 35 -3.94 18.37 -6.31
CA LEU A 35 -3.29 19.18 -5.27
C LEU A 35 -2.06 19.92 -5.79
N ILE A 36 -1.20 19.23 -6.56
CA ILE A 36 0.02 19.82 -7.09
C ILE A 36 -0.24 20.76 -8.28
N GLY A 37 -1.32 20.51 -9.05
CA GLY A 37 -1.74 21.39 -10.13
C GLY A 37 -2.03 22.83 -9.67
N LEU A 38 -2.46 23.00 -8.41
CA LEU A 38 -2.73 24.31 -7.81
C LEU A 38 -1.45 25.06 -7.38
N THR A 39 -0.37 24.34 -7.06
CA THR A 39 0.87 24.92 -6.53
C THR A 39 1.83 25.37 -7.64
N GLY A 40 1.68 24.85 -8.85
CA GLY A 40 2.50 25.18 -10.01
C GLY A 40 3.65 24.19 -10.25
N PHE A 41 4.12 24.12 -11.50
CA PHE A 41 5.02 23.04 -11.95
C PHE A 41 6.35 22.94 -11.16
N PHE A 42 7.09 24.05 -11.07
CA PHE A 42 8.39 24.07 -10.41
C PHE A 42 8.35 23.73 -8.91
N PRO A 43 7.50 24.35 -8.06
CA PRO A 43 7.45 24.00 -6.65
C PRO A 43 6.97 22.56 -6.42
N SER A 44 6.02 22.07 -7.22
CA SER A 44 5.56 20.67 -7.12
C SER A 44 6.66 19.67 -7.46
N LEU A 45 7.47 19.94 -8.49
CA LEU A 45 8.59 19.08 -8.88
C LEU A 45 9.63 18.98 -7.75
N LEU A 46 9.97 20.11 -7.13
CA LEU A 46 10.91 20.13 -5.99
C LEU A 46 10.39 19.32 -4.80
N ILE A 47 9.11 19.48 -4.44
CA ILE A 47 8.50 18.73 -3.33
C ILE A 47 8.44 17.23 -3.65
N LEU A 48 8.09 16.83 -4.88
CA LEU A 48 8.06 15.43 -5.28
C LEU A 48 9.46 14.79 -5.24
N PHE A 49 10.49 15.48 -5.72
CA PHE A 49 11.88 14.98 -5.62
C PHE A 49 12.35 14.88 -4.17
N ALA A 50 12.03 15.86 -3.32
CA ALA A 50 12.36 15.83 -1.90
C ALA A 50 11.65 14.67 -1.18
N ALA A 51 10.36 14.46 -1.44
CA ALA A 51 9.58 13.36 -0.88
C ALA A 51 10.12 12.00 -1.33
N TRP A 52 10.44 11.86 -2.62
CA TRP A 52 11.07 10.65 -3.17
C TRP A 52 12.41 10.34 -2.50
N GLY A 53 13.29 11.34 -2.36
CA GLY A 53 14.58 11.18 -1.70
C GLY A 53 14.43 10.78 -0.23
N PHE A 54 13.52 11.43 0.50
CA PHE A 54 13.23 11.10 1.90
C PHE A 54 12.69 9.68 2.07
N MET A 55 11.71 9.27 1.25
CA MET A 55 11.16 7.91 1.30
C MET A 55 12.18 6.83 0.90
N THR A 56 13.06 7.13 -0.07
CA THR A 56 14.14 6.21 -0.46
C THR A 56 15.15 6.04 0.66
N TYR A 57 15.55 7.13 1.30
CA TYR A 57 16.47 7.11 2.43
C TYR A 57 15.91 6.32 3.62
N THR A 58 14.65 6.54 4.00
CA THR A 58 14.01 5.78 5.08
C THR A 58 13.83 4.30 4.72
N GLY A 59 13.57 3.98 3.44
CA GLY A 59 13.56 2.60 2.95
C GLY A 59 14.91 1.89 3.12
N CYS A 60 16.02 2.55 2.79
CA CYS A 60 17.36 2.01 3.00
C CYS A 60 17.65 1.75 4.49
N LEU A 61 17.27 2.68 5.38
CA LEU A 61 17.43 2.50 6.82
C LEU A 61 16.63 1.30 7.36
N LEU A 62 15.41 1.09 6.87
CA LEU A 62 14.59 -0.07 7.26
C LEU A 62 15.25 -1.39 6.84
N ILE A 63 15.88 -1.44 5.66
CA ILE A 63 16.60 -2.63 5.18
C ILE A 63 17.82 -2.90 6.08
N GLU A 64 18.59 -1.87 6.42
CA GLU A 64 19.76 -2.00 7.30
C GLU A 64 19.37 -2.53 8.68
N ILE A 65 18.34 -1.95 9.30
CA ILE A 65 17.84 -2.40 10.61
C ILE A 65 17.29 -3.83 10.53
N HIS A 66 16.55 -4.18 9.47
CA HIS A 66 16.06 -5.55 9.28
C HIS A 66 17.23 -6.54 9.20
N GLY A 67 18.35 -6.15 8.59
CA GLY A 67 19.56 -6.97 8.49
C GLY A 67 20.24 -7.30 9.82
N TRP A 68 19.96 -6.55 10.90
CA TRP A 68 20.51 -6.82 12.23
C TRP A 68 19.80 -7.99 12.94
N PHE A 69 18.60 -8.37 12.49
CA PHE A 69 17.82 -9.45 13.08
C PHE A 69 18.03 -10.76 12.31
N SER A 70 18.32 -11.85 13.03
CA SER A 70 18.49 -13.19 12.44
C SER A 70 17.17 -13.95 12.24
N THR A 71 16.05 -13.40 12.69
CA THR A 71 14.72 -14.00 12.62
C THR A 71 13.76 -13.08 11.87
N PRO A 72 12.71 -13.61 11.22
CA PRO A 72 11.68 -12.77 10.60
C PRO A 72 10.96 -11.95 11.68
N VAL A 73 11.21 -10.65 11.71
CA VAL A 73 10.63 -9.70 12.66
C VAL A 73 9.75 -8.68 11.96
N ASN A 74 8.69 -8.24 12.62
CA ASN A 74 7.83 -7.15 12.16
C ASN A 74 8.43 -5.79 12.59
N LEU A 75 8.09 -4.71 11.89
CA LEU A 75 8.48 -3.33 12.20
C LEU A 75 8.23 -2.98 13.67
N LEU A 76 7.10 -3.41 14.23
CA LEU A 76 6.79 -3.12 15.63
C LEU A 76 7.72 -3.85 16.62
N SER A 77 8.14 -5.07 16.27
CA SER A 77 9.15 -5.81 17.04
C SER A 77 10.52 -5.15 16.93
N MET A 78 10.89 -4.62 15.77
CA MET A 78 12.13 -3.87 15.60
C MET A 78 12.14 -2.60 16.46
N VAL A 79 11.03 -1.87 16.52
CA VAL A 79 10.92 -0.68 17.38
C VAL A 79 11.08 -1.07 18.85
N LYS A 80 10.47 -2.19 19.26
CA LYS A 80 10.58 -2.67 20.64
C LYS A 80 12.02 -2.97 21.05
N GLU A 81 12.75 -3.68 20.21
CA GLU A 81 14.15 -4.08 20.48
C GLU A 81 15.13 -2.92 20.27
N GLY A 82 14.88 -2.04 19.28
CA GLY A 82 15.78 -0.94 18.94
C GLY A 82 15.60 0.33 19.75
N LEU A 83 14.36 0.73 20.07
CA LEU A 83 14.04 2.01 20.73
C LEU A 83 13.42 1.83 22.13
N GLY A 84 13.16 0.59 22.57
CA GLY A 84 12.64 0.29 23.91
C GLY A 84 11.11 0.31 24.05
N LYS A 85 10.63 0.14 25.28
CA LYS A 85 9.21 -0.12 25.58
C LYS A 85 8.30 1.12 25.45
N THR A 86 8.83 2.31 25.74
CA THR A 86 8.05 3.57 25.68
C THR A 86 7.71 3.93 24.23
N SER A 87 8.70 3.87 23.33
CA SER A 87 8.54 4.13 21.89
C SER A 87 7.70 3.05 21.22
N TYR A 88 7.77 1.78 21.67
CA TYR A 88 6.88 0.72 21.23
C TYR A 88 5.39 1.07 21.44
N GLY A 89 5.03 1.65 22.58
CA GLY A 89 3.64 2.07 22.85
C GLY A 89 3.16 3.12 21.85
N VAL A 90 3.97 4.15 21.61
CA VAL A 90 3.65 5.20 20.63
C VAL A 90 3.56 4.61 19.22
N ALA A 91 4.55 3.82 18.81
CA ALA A 91 4.58 3.18 17.50
C ALA A 91 3.38 2.26 17.29
N TRP A 92 2.95 1.50 18.31
CA TRP A 92 1.78 0.62 18.20
C TRP A 92 0.49 1.41 17.96
N VAL A 93 0.29 2.51 18.71
CA VAL A 93 -0.87 3.39 18.52
C VAL A 93 -0.85 4.04 17.14
N THR A 94 0.29 4.62 16.71
CA THR A 94 0.42 5.24 15.39
C THR A 94 0.23 4.22 14.26
N TYR A 95 0.78 3.02 14.41
CA TYR A 95 0.62 1.93 13.44
C TYR A 95 -0.87 1.58 13.28
N LEU A 96 -1.60 1.36 14.38
CA LEU A 96 -3.05 1.08 14.32
C LEU A 96 -3.85 2.23 13.71
N LEU A 97 -3.55 3.48 14.09
CA LEU A 97 -4.21 4.66 13.54
C LEU A 97 -4.00 4.79 12.03
N LEU A 98 -2.78 4.52 11.57
CA LEU A 98 -2.40 4.53 10.15
C LEU A 98 -3.23 3.48 9.39
N PHE A 99 -3.22 2.22 9.81
CA PHE A 99 -3.98 1.17 9.13
C PHE A 99 -5.48 1.41 9.16
N TYR A 100 -6.01 1.93 10.27
CA TYR A 100 -7.42 2.29 10.35
C TYR A 100 -7.79 3.41 9.38
N SER A 101 -6.99 4.48 9.32
CA SER A 101 -7.22 5.57 8.36
C SER A 101 -7.12 5.09 6.91
N LEU A 102 -6.14 4.22 6.59
CA LEU A 102 -6.04 3.62 5.27
C LEU A 102 -7.28 2.79 4.94
N LEU A 103 -7.74 1.92 5.84
CA LEU A 103 -8.95 1.14 5.61
C LEU A 103 -10.16 2.02 5.31
N VAL A 104 -10.39 3.08 6.09
CA VAL A 104 -11.49 4.01 5.86
C VAL A 104 -11.34 4.72 4.50
N ALA A 105 -10.15 5.20 4.17
CA ALA A 105 -9.88 5.88 2.90
C ALA A 105 -10.10 4.94 1.69
N TYR A 106 -9.66 3.68 1.78
CA TYR A 106 -9.86 2.70 0.72
C TYR A 106 -11.32 2.26 0.58
N VAL A 107 -12.06 2.12 1.69
CA VAL A 107 -13.50 1.79 1.63
C VAL A 107 -14.29 2.94 1.00
N ALA A 108 -14.00 4.19 1.39
CA ALA A 108 -14.66 5.37 0.82
C ALA A 108 -14.32 5.55 -0.66
N GLY A 109 -13.02 5.54 -1.01
CA GLY A 109 -12.58 5.71 -2.40
C GLY A 109 -13.01 4.54 -3.30
N GLY A 110 -12.90 3.30 -2.81
CA GLY A 110 -13.30 2.10 -3.55
C GLY A 110 -14.81 2.02 -3.76
N GLY A 111 -15.62 2.39 -2.76
CA GLY A 111 -17.07 2.46 -2.87
C GLY A 111 -17.55 3.45 -3.94
N ALA A 112 -16.95 4.65 -3.98
CA ALA A 112 -17.25 5.66 -5.00
C ALA A 112 -16.92 5.15 -6.42
N ILE A 113 -15.78 4.47 -6.60
CA ILE A 113 -15.39 3.89 -7.88
C ILE A 113 -16.35 2.76 -8.29
N PHE A 114 -16.72 1.87 -7.35
CA PHE A 114 -17.67 0.79 -7.62
C PHE A 114 -19.06 1.31 -8.01
N SER A 115 -19.52 2.39 -7.35
CA SER A 115 -20.75 3.09 -7.70
C SER A 115 -20.71 3.61 -9.14
N ALA A 116 -19.63 4.31 -9.51
CA ALA A 116 -19.44 4.85 -10.85
C ALA A 116 -19.37 3.77 -11.94
N ILE A 117 -18.70 2.64 -11.66
CA ILE A 117 -18.64 1.49 -12.57
C ILE A 117 -20.02 0.86 -12.75
N GLY A 118 -20.79 0.73 -11.65
CA GLY A 118 -22.15 0.19 -11.69
C GLY A 118 -23.09 1.02 -12.57
N GLU A 119 -23.03 2.35 -12.43
CA GLU A 119 -23.80 3.27 -13.26
C GLU A 119 -23.36 3.21 -14.74
N ALA A 120 -22.06 3.17 -15.00
CA ALA A 120 -21.52 3.16 -16.36
C ALA A 120 -21.81 1.87 -17.14
N LEU A 121 -21.77 0.71 -16.48
CA LEU A 121 -21.95 -0.60 -17.13
C LEU A 121 -23.41 -1.08 -17.13
N PHE A 122 -24.14 -0.86 -16.04
CA PHE A 122 -25.46 -1.43 -15.84
C PHE A 122 -26.59 -0.39 -15.88
N HIS A 123 -26.28 0.91 -15.94
CA HIS A 123 -27.25 2.00 -15.83
C HIS A 123 -28.11 1.95 -14.56
N ILE A 124 -27.66 1.22 -13.53
CA ILE A 124 -28.32 1.13 -12.23
C ILE A 124 -27.64 2.12 -11.30
N HIS A 125 -28.41 3.08 -10.77
CA HIS A 125 -27.93 3.95 -9.69
C HIS A 125 -27.88 3.16 -8.39
N VAL A 126 -26.67 2.77 -7.99
CA VAL A 126 -26.42 2.12 -6.71
C VAL A 126 -25.98 3.19 -5.71
N PRO A 127 -26.64 3.34 -4.55
CA PRO A 127 -26.18 4.28 -3.53
C PRO A 127 -24.75 3.95 -3.07
N GLU A 128 -23.93 4.98 -2.84
CA GLU A 128 -22.51 4.84 -2.46
C GLU A 128 -22.32 3.98 -1.20
N GLN A 129 -23.26 4.03 -0.25
CA GLN A 129 -23.26 3.20 0.95
C GLN A 129 -23.36 1.71 0.64
N VAL A 130 -24.22 1.34 -0.32
CA VAL A 130 -24.39 -0.04 -0.77
C VAL A 130 -23.18 -0.47 -1.58
N ALA A 131 -22.66 0.39 -2.46
CA ALA A 131 -21.44 0.12 -3.22
C ALA A 131 -20.22 -0.11 -2.31
N SER A 132 -20.08 0.69 -1.25
CA SER A 132 -19.00 0.56 -0.25
C SER A 132 -19.10 -0.75 0.55
N LEU A 133 -20.32 -1.17 0.92
CA LEU A 133 -20.55 -2.46 1.57
C LEU A 133 -20.18 -3.63 0.65
N VAL A 134 -20.64 -3.60 -0.60
CA VAL A 134 -20.32 -4.63 -1.60
C VAL A 134 -18.81 -4.70 -1.86
N PHE A 135 -18.16 -3.55 -2.01
CA PHE A 135 -16.71 -3.45 -2.17
C PHE A 135 -15.96 -4.05 -0.97
N THR A 136 -16.39 -3.73 0.24
CA THR A 136 -15.78 -4.24 1.48
C THR A 136 -15.99 -5.75 1.62
N LEU A 137 -17.17 -6.26 1.31
CA LEU A 137 -17.45 -7.71 1.33
C LEU A 137 -16.60 -8.45 0.28
N PHE A 138 -16.45 -7.88 -0.91
CA PHE A 138 -15.63 -8.45 -1.98
C PHE A 138 -14.15 -8.51 -1.57
N LEU A 139 -13.55 -7.40 -1.11
CA LEU A 139 -12.17 -7.41 -0.65
C LEU A 139 -11.99 -8.27 0.61
N GLY A 140 -12.94 -8.25 1.53
CA GLY A 140 -12.94 -9.10 2.72
C GLY A 140 -12.94 -10.59 2.37
N TRP A 141 -13.72 -10.99 1.37
CA TRP A 141 -13.71 -12.34 0.83
C TRP A 141 -12.34 -12.73 0.25
N VAL A 142 -11.71 -11.85 -0.54
CA VAL A 142 -10.36 -12.09 -1.09
C VAL A 142 -9.32 -12.26 0.02
N ILE A 143 -9.40 -11.46 1.08
CA ILE A 143 -8.50 -11.58 2.24
C ILE A 143 -8.72 -12.91 2.97
N TYR A 144 -9.97 -13.36 3.10
CA TYR A 144 -10.31 -14.62 3.76
C TYR A 144 -9.73 -15.85 3.04
N LEU A 145 -9.57 -15.79 1.72
CA LEU A 145 -8.93 -16.85 0.92
C LEU A 145 -7.40 -16.97 1.16
N GLY A 146 -6.81 -16.05 1.92
CA GLY A 146 -5.42 -16.11 2.38
C GLY A 146 -4.45 -15.21 1.61
N THR A 147 -3.22 -15.11 2.11
CA THR A 147 -2.19 -14.18 1.59
C THR A 147 -1.74 -14.51 0.17
N GLN A 148 -1.83 -15.77 -0.25
CA GLN A 148 -1.53 -16.17 -1.63
C GLN A 148 -2.55 -15.62 -2.62
N ALA A 149 -3.85 -15.63 -2.26
CA ALA A 149 -4.90 -15.07 -3.10
C ALA A 149 -4.72 -13.56 -3.28
N VAL A 150 -4.39 -12.85 -2.21
CA VAL A 150 -4.09 -11.41 -2.23
C VAL A 150 -2.91 -11.09 -3.16
N ASP A 151 -1.82 -11.87 -3.10
CA ASP A 151 -0.66 -11.67 -4.00
C ASP A 151 -1.06 -11.88 -5.48
N TRP A 152 -1.83 -12.93 -5.79
CA TRP A 152 -2.33 -13.18 -7.15
C TRP A 152 -3.21 -12.04 -7.67
N VAL A 153 -4.17 -11.56 -6.85
CA VAL A 153 -5.04 -10.44 -7.21
C VAL A 153 -4.22 -9.16 -7.41
N ASN A 154 -3.27 -8.87 -6.51
CA ASN A 154 -2.40 -7.71 -6.64
C ASN A 154 -1.59 -7.74 -7.94
N ARG A 155 -1.00 -8.88 -8.30
CA ARG A 155 -0.25 -9.04 -9.55
C ARG A 155 -1.13 -8.77 -10.78
N PHE A 156 -2.34 -9.32 -10.79
CA PHE A 156 -3.30 -9.10 -11.87
C PHE A 156 -3.67 -7.62 -12.01
N LEU A 157 -4.00 -6.94 -10.90
CA LEU A 157 -4.33 -5.52 -10.89
C LEU A 157 -3.17 -4.64 -11.37
N MET A 158 -1.94 -4.95 -10.95
CA MET A 158 -0.74 -4.22 -11.38
C MET A 158 -0.47 -4.37 -12.88
N ILE A 159 -0.65 -5.56 -13.45
CA ILE A 159 -0.55 -5.78 -14.91
C ILE A 159 -1.61 -4.96 -15.64
N GLY A 160 -2.85 -4.97 -15.15
CA GLY A 160 -3.94 -4.16 -15.69
C GLY A 160 -3.64 -2.66 -15.66
N LEU A 161 -3.07 -2.17 -14.55
CA LEU A 161 -2.67 -0.77 -14.41
C LEU A 161 -1.57 -0.37 -15.41
N VAL A 162 -0.54 -1.19 -15.56
CA VAL A 162 0.54 -0.94 -16.53
C VAL A 162 -0.01 -0.96 -17.95
N PHE A 163 -0.88 -1.92 -18.28
CA PHE A 163 -1.51 -1.97 -19.58
C PHE A 163 -2.36 -0.72 -19.85
N ALA A 164 -3.20 -0.31 -18.90
CA ALA A 164 -4.02 0.89 -19.02
C ALA A 164 -3.16 2.15 -19.25
N TYR A 165 -2.04 2.29 -18.53
CA TYR A 165 -1.12 3.41 -18.69
C TYR A 165 -0.43 3.44 -20.05
N VAL A 166 -0.03 2.29 -20.59
CA VAL A 166 0.62 2.21 -21.91
C VAL A 166 -0.38 2.34 -23.07
N SER A 167 -1.64 1.95 -22.85
CA SER A 167 -2.69 2.04 -23.87
C SER A 167 -3.29 3.43 -24.06
N LEU A 168 -2.99 4.37 -23.14
CA LEU A 168 -3.51 5.73 -23.10
C LEU A 168 -2.51 6.71 -23.72
#